data_AF-A0A7R9DMG1-F1
#
_entry.id   AF-A0A7R9DMG1-F1
#
_cell.length_a   1.000
_cell.length_b   1.000
_cell.length_c   1.000
_cell.angle_alpha   90.00
_cell.angle_beta   90.00
_cell.angle_gamma   90.00
#
_symmetry.space_group_name_H-M   'P 1'
#
loop_
_entity.id
_entity.type
_entity.pdbx_description
1 polymer ?
#
loop_
_entity_poly.entity_id
_entity_poly.type
_entity_poly.pdbx_seq_one_letter_code
_entity_poly.pdbx_strand_id
1 'polypeptide(L)'
;WCLQTNSESNSSFKSFHPKETATFIRLVKWAMRALDIYSLSSNSVGQKMVGNPTVRTEDEEKEVLENFSGVFTMLDHQTLHELFSTTVEYLVERIHQNPNLQIVSNSLMAYSNTSPIFGMVLLEYLLKHMSEMGGSVERSNLYLRLFKLVFGSVSMLPQKNEHMLKPHLHQIVNR
;
A
#
# COMPACT_ATOMS: atom_id res chain seq x y z
N TRP A 1 -31.16 -33.57 -5.04
CA TRP A 1 -30.67 -32.91 -6.26
C TRP A 1 -31.12 -31.46 -6.24
N CYS A 2 -30.41 -30.59 -5.54
CA CYS A 2 -30.58 -29.13 -5.69
C CYS A 2 -29.43 -28.63 -6.55
N LEU A 3 -29.77 -28.09 -7.72
CA LEU A 3 -28.85 -27.37 -8.60
C LEU A 3 -28.61 -26.00 -7.99
N GLN A 4 -27.40 -25.76 -7.46
CA GLN A 4 -26.92 -24.41 -7.18
C GLN A 4 -26.26 -23.90 -8.46
N THR A 5 -26.91 -22.96 -9.13
CA THR A 5 -26.36 -22.23 -10.27
C THR A 5 -25.19 -21.38 -9.81
N ASN A 6 -23.96 -21.82 -10.12
CA ASN A 6 -22.75 -21.02 -9.89
C ASN A 6 -22.60 -20.04 -11.06
N SER A 7 -23.12 -18.82 -10.90
CA SER A 7 -22.80 -17.71 -11.80
C SER A 7 -21.53 -17.03 -11.31
N GLU A 8 -20.38 -17.67 -11.55
CA GLU A 8 -19.08 -17.01 -11.44
C GLU A 8 -18.91 -16.08 -12.65
N SER A 9 -19.09 -14.79 -12.40
CA SER A 9 -18.67 -13.73 -13.31
C SER A 9 -17.15 -13.78 -13.47
N ASN A 10 -16.71 -14.48 -14.51
CA ASN A 10 -15.31 -14.64 -14.88
C ASN A 10 -14.76 -13.29 -15.39
N SER A 11 -14.41 -12.37 -14.50
CA SER A 11 -13.64 -11.18 -14.84
C SER A 11 -12.27 -11.65 -15.30
N SER A 12 -12.07 -11.65 -16.62
CA SER A 12 -10.81 -12.06 -17.24
C SER A 12 -9.70 -11.10 -16.82
N PHE A 13 -8.95 -11.44 -15.78
CA PHE A 13 -7.73 -10.73 -15.44
C PHE A 13 -6.75 -10.84 -16.61
N LYS A 14 -6.44 -9.71 -17.25
CA LYS A 14 -5.46 -9.67 -18.32
C LYS A 14 -4.09 -9.97 -17.71
N SER A 15 -3.46 -11.06 -18.14
CA SER A 15 -2.05 -11.31 -17.85
C SER A 15 -1.22 -10.30 -18.64
N PHE A 16 -0.40 -9.52 -17.92
CA PHE A 16 0.45 -8.50 -18.52
C PHE A 16 1.79 -9.08 -18.98
N HIS A 17 2.34 -8.55 -20.06
CA HIS A 17 3.67 -8.93 -20.53
C HIS A 17 4.75 -8.37 -19.58
N PRO A 18 5.91 -9.02 -19.38
CA PRO A 18 6.97 -8.52 -18.49
C PRO A 18 7.43 -7.07 -18.74
N LYS A 19 7.29 -6.61 -20.00
CA LYS A 19 7.57 -5.21 -20.38
C LYS A 19 6.56 -4.21 -19.80
N GLU A 20 5.31 -4.63 -19.66
CA GLU A 20 4.23 -3.84 -19.05
C GLU A 20 4.43 -3.79 -17.53
N THR A 21 4.77 -4.91 -16.88
CA THR A 21 5.15 -4.95 -15.46
C THR A 21 6.30 -4.00 -15.15
N ALA A 22 7.34 -3.99 -16.00
CA ALA A 22 8.45 -3.02 -15.87
C ALA A 22 7.99 -1.56 -15.98
N THR A 23 6.93 -1.30 -16.75
CA THR A 23 6.33 0.03 -16.87
C THR A 23 5.59 0.42 -15.58
N PHE A 24 4.85 -0.51 -14.97
CA PHE A 24 4.22 -0.28 -13.66
C PHE A 24 5.26 -0.07 -12.54
N ILE A 25 6.36 -0.81 -12.54
CA ILE A 25 7.45 -0.61 -11.58
C ILE A 25 8.03 0.81 -11.70
N ARG A 26 8.27 1.26 -12.94
CA ARG A 26 8.72 2.64 -13.19
C ARG A 26 7.65 3.65 -12.76
N LEU A 27 6.39 3.39 -13.06
CA LEU A 27 5.27 4.24 -12.66
C LEU A 27 5.27 4.46 -11.14
N VAL A 28 5.39 3.40 -10.34
CA VAL A 28 5.48 3.52 -8.87
C VAL A 28 6.66 4.40 -8.47
N LYS A 29 7.85 4.16 -9.02
CA LYS A 29 9.06 4.92 -8.65
C LYS A 29 8.93 6.42 -8.94
N TRP A 30 8.42 6.76 -10.13
CA TRP A 30 8.26 8.15 -10.56
C TRP A 30 7.07 8.84 -9.87
N ALA A 31 5.94 8.15 -9.73
CA ALA A 31 4.76 8.68 -9.07
C ALA A 31 5.05 9.01 -7.61
N MET A 32 5.69 8.10 -6.86
CA MET A 32 6.07 8.34 -5.46
C MET A 32 7.05 9.52 -5.29
N ARG A 33 7.78 9.91 -6.34
CA ARG A 33 8.60 11.12 -6.35
C ARG A 33 7.80 12.37 -6.68
N ALA A 34 6.89 12.27 -7.64
CA ALA A 34 6.01 13.38 -8.01
C ALA A 34 5.03 13.73 -6.88
N LEU A 35 4.53 12.72 -6.16
CA LEU A 35 3.56 12.86 -5.08
C LEU A 35 4.11 13.58 -3.84
N ASP A 36 5.44 13.72 -3.69
CA ASP A 36 6.03 14.56 -2.65
C ASP A 36 5.63 16.03 -2.77
N ILE A 37 5.36 16.51 -3.99
CA ILE A 37 4.98 17.91 -4.23
C ILE A 37 3.68 18.25 -3.49
N TYR A 38 2.78 17.27 -3.32
CA TYR A 38 1.53 17.49 -2.58
C TYR A 38 1.78 17.70 -1.09
N SER A 39 2.84 17.11 -0.52
CA SER A 39 3.24 17.38 0.88
C SER A 39 3.86 18.78 1.06
N LEU A 40 4.45 19.37 0.01
CA LEU A 40 4.99 20.73 0.06
C LEU A 40 3.90 21.81 0.15
N SER A 41 2.72 21.56 -0.42
CA SER A 41 1.59 22.51 -0.38
C SER A 41 1.04 22.73 1.04
N SER A 42 1.17 21.74 1.93
CA SER A 42 0.82 21.90 3.35
C SER A 42 1.82 22.80 4.10
N ASN A 43 3.09 22.82 3.67
CA ASN A 43 4.19 23.53 4.32
C ASN A 43 4.56 24.87 3.69
N SER A 44 3.83 25.35 2.66
CA SER A 44 4.07 26.68 2.10
C SER A 44 3.60 27.79 3.06
N VAL A 45 4.50 28.19 3.95
CA VAL A 45 4.48 29.44 4.70
C VAL A 45 4.45 30.60 3.69
N GLY A 46 3.33 31.34 3.58
CA GLY A 46 3.38 32.61 2.84
C GLY A 46 2.10 33.36 2.46
N GLN A 47 0.91 32.75 2.35
CA GLN A 47 -0.31 33.50 2.04
C GLN A 47 -1.50 33.08 2.89
N LYS A 48 -1.59 33.71 4.07
CA LYS A 48 -2.88 33.95 4.72
C LYS A 48 -3.61 35.03 3.90
N MET A 49 -4.31 34.62 2.85
CA MET A 49 -5.41 35.41 2.31
C MET A 49 -6.74 34.83 2.81
N VAL A 50 -7.58 35.77 3.23
CA VAL A 50 -8.88 35.61 3.89
C VAL A 50 -9.79 34.65 3.13
N GLY A 51 -10.26 33.59 3.81
CA GLY A 51 -11.34 32.71 3.34
C GLY A 51 -10.97 31.23 3.36
N ASN A 52 -11.26 30.55 4.48
CA ASN A 52 -11.17 29.10 4.75
C ASN A 52 -10.85 28.15 3.55
N PRO A 53 -9.57 27.95 3.15
CA PRO A 53 -9.21 27.05 2.05
C PRO A 53 -8.49 25.77 2.48
N THR A 54 -8.04 25.66 3.74
CA THR A 54 -7.11 24.58 4.16
C THR A 54 -7.71 23.18 4.09
N VAL A 55 -8.99 23.02 4.45
CA VAL A 55 -9.68 21.71 4.44
C VAL A 55 -9.83 21.14 3.03
N ARG A 56 -10.02 21.99 2.02
CA ARG A 56 -10.27 21.54 0.63
C ARG A 56 -9.02 20.94 0.00
N THR A 57 -7.84 21.49 0.30
CA THR A 57 -6.56 20.98 -0.21
C THR A 57 -6.16 19.64 0.37
N GLU A 58 -6.50 19.35 1.64
CA GLU A 58 -6.17 18.07 2.29
C GLU A 58 -7.02 16.91 1.74
N ASP A 59 -8.31 17.18 1.48
CA ASP A 59 -9.21 16.21 0.84
C ASP A 59 -8.76 15.91 -0.61
N GLU A 60 -8.34 16.94 -1.36
CA GLU A 60 -7.81 16.78 -2.72
C GLU A 60 -6.50 15.97 -2.74
N GLU A 61 -5.57 16.23 -1.81
CA GLU A 61 -4.32 15.45 -1.69
C GLU A 61 -4.61 13.98 -1.43
N LYS A 62 -5.50 13.71 -0.47
CA LYS A 62 -5.90 12.35 -0.13
C LYS A 62 -6.56 11.65 -1.33
N GLU A 63 -7.45 12.33 -2.03
CA GLU A 63 -8.11 11.80 -3.23
C GLU A 63 -7.10 11.42 -4.32
N VAL A 64 -6.07 12.24 -4.55
CA VAL A 64 -5.01 11.95 -5.53
C VAL A 64 -4.22 10.69 -5.14
N LEU A 65 -3.87 10.54 -3.85
CA LEU A 65 -3.14 9.38 -3.35
C LEU A 65 -3.99 8.10 -3.41
N GLU A 66 -5.29 8.21 -3.14
CA GLU A 66 -6.26 7.11 -3.30
C GLU A 66 -6.42 6.73 -4.78
N ASN A 67 -6.60 7.71 -5.66
CA ASN A 67 -6.72 7.49 -7.10
C ASN A 67 -5.48 6.83 -7.71
N PHE A 68 -4.28 7.24 -7.28
CA PHE A 68 -3.04 6.57 -7.66
C PHE A 68 -3.03 5.09 -7.26
N SER A 69 -3.48 4.79 -6.03
CA SER A 69 -3.59 3.41 -5.54
C SER A 69 -4.62 2.60 -6.33
N GLY A 70 -5.69 3.26 -6.78
CA GLY A 70 -6.74 2.69 -7.62
C GLY A 70 -6.22 2.10 -8.95
N VAL A 71 -5.14 2.64 -9.52
CA VAL A 71 -4.53 2.14 -10.77
C VAL A 71 -4.14 0.67 -10.67
N PHE A 72 -3.72 0.21 -9.50
CA PHE A 72 -3.24 -1.16 -9.29
C PHE A 72 -4.38 -2.18 -9.09
N THR A 73 -5.62 -1.72 -8.88
CA THR A 73 -6.76 -2.62 -8.62
C THR A 73 -7.14 -3.49 -9.82
N MET A 74 -6.74 -3.09 -11.03
CA MET A 74 -7.01 -3.79 -12.28
C MET A 74 -5.91 -4.79 -12.68
N LEU A 75 -4.81 -4.85 -11.92
CA LEU A 75 -3.71 -5.76 -12.19
C LEU A 75 -4.03 -7.17 -11.68
N ASP A 76 -3.49 -8.18 -12.37
CA ASP A 76 -3.56 -9.57 -11.92
C ASP A 76 -2.62 -9.82 -10.72
N HIS A 77 -2.85 -10.94 -10.03
CA HIS A 77 -2.12 -11.26 -8.81
C HIS A 77 -0.61 -11.43 -9.01
N GLN A 78 -0.18 -12.01 -10.14
CA GLN A 78 1.23 -12.24 -10.42
C GLN A 78 1.95 -10.91 -10.67
N THR A 79 1.35 -10.04 -11.48
CA THR A 79 1.89 -8.70 -11.75
C THR A 79 1.96 -7.86 -10.48
N LEU A 80 0.94 -7.91 -9.63
CA LEU A 80 0.94 -7.21 -8.33
C LEU A 80 2.05 -7.71 -7.41
N HIS A 81 2.24 -9.03 -7.35
CA HIS A 81 3.28 -9.61 -6.50
C HIS A 81 4.67 -9.18 -6.96
N GLU A 82 4.97 -9.28 -8.26
CA GLU A 82 6.25 -8.84 -8.84
C GLU A 82 6.47 -7.33 -8.62
N LEU A 83 5.44 -6.53 -8.89
CA LEU A 83 5.46 -5.09 -8.70
C LEU A 83 5.83 -4.73 -7.26
N PHE A 84 5.04 -5.19 -6.29
CA PHE A 84 5.25 -4.82 -4.89
C PHE A 84 6.53 -5.41 -4.33
N SER A 85 6.90 -6.64 -4.68
CA SER A 85 8.17 -7.24 -4.24
C SER A 85 9.37 -6.40 -4.69
N THR A 86 9.28 -5.81 -5.89
CA THR A 86 10.33 -4.96 -6.44
C THR A 86 10.34 -3.55 -5.84
N THR A 87 9.18 -3.05 -5.40
CA THR A 87 9.03 -1.64 -4.98
C THR A 87 8.87 -1.44 -3.48
N VAL A 88 8.62 -2.48 -2.68
CA VAL A 88 8.27 -2.35 -1.24
C VAL A 88 9.35 -1.62 -0.44
N GLU A 89 10.63 -1.93 -0.66
CA GLU A 89 11.74 -1.28 0.03
C GLU A 89 11.77 0.22 -0.27
N TYR A 90 11.64 0.58 -1.55
CA TYR A 90 11.53 1.98 -1.96
C TYR A 90 10.29 2.64 -1.35
N LEU A 91 9.11 2.00 -1.43
CA LEU A 91 7.86 2.52 -0.86
C LEU A 91 8.01 2.84 0.64
N VAL A 92 8.59 1.94 1.43
CA VAL A 92 8.80 2.15 2.87
C VAL A 92 9.75 3.31 3.13
N GLU A 93 10.86 3.42 2.38
CA GLU A 93 11.80 4.53 2.52
C GLU A 93 11.14 5.87 2.15
N ARG A 94 10.26 5.87 1.14
CA ARG A 94 9.49 7.07 0.77
C ARG A 94 8.48 7.47 1.84
N ILE A 95 7.82 6.51 2.48
CA ILE A 95 6.91 6.78 3.62
C ILE A 95 7.69 7.28 4.84
N HIS A 96 8.93 6.82 5.03
CA HIS A 96 9.81 7.34 6.07
C HIS A 96 10.09 8.84 5.88
N GLN A 97 10.39 9.24 4.64
CA GLN A 97 10.67 10.63 4.26
C GLN A 97 9.42 11.51 4.26
N ASN A 98 8.29 10.97 3.80
CA ASN A 98 7.02 11.68 3.69
C ASN A 98 5.87 10.79 4.23
N PRO A 99 5.47 10.98 5.50
CA PRO A 99 4.41 10.19 6.13
C PRO A 99 3.05 10.22 5.42
N ASN A 100 2.74 11.26 4.62
CA ASN A 100 1.47 11.35 3.89
C ASN A 100 1.36 10.25 2.83
N LEU A 101 2.48 9.80 2.27
CA LEU A 101 2.49 8.70 1.29
C LEU A 101 2.01 7.37 1.89
N GLN A 102 1.88 7.27 3.22
CA GLN A 102 1.24 6.13 3.87
C GLN A 102 -0.23 5.96 3.42
N ILE A 103 -0.90 7.02 2.96
CA ILE A 103 -2.24 6.93 2.37
C ILE A 103 -2.27 5.90 1.24
N VAL A 104 -1.25 5.85 0.38
CA VAL A 104 -1.14 4.85 -0.70
C VAL A 104 -1.18 3.43 -0.14
N SER A 105 -0.42 3.18 0.94
CA SER A 105 -0.42 1.86 1.60
C SER A 105 -1.77 1.54 2.24
N ASN A 106 -2.42 2.53 2.85
CA ASN A 106 -3.75 2.36 3.44
C ASN A 106 -4.79 2.00 2.36
N SER A 107 -4.78 2.69 1.23
CA SER A 107 -5.69 2.44 0.10
C SER A 107 -5.46 1.06 -0.51
N LEU A 108 -4.20 0.69 -0.79
CA LEU A 108 -3.85 -0.64 -1.28
C LEU A 108 -4.29 -1.76 -0.32
N MET A 109 -4.26 -1.50 0.98
CA MET A 109 -4.70 -2.43 2.01
C MET A 109 -6.24 -2.50 2.15
N ALA A 110 -6.96 -1.47 1.72
CA ALA A 110 -8.41 -1.41 1.74
C ALA A 110 -9.06 -2.13 0.54
N TYR A 111 -8.39 -2.15 -0.62
CA TYR A 111 -8.95 -2.81 -1.80
C TYR A 111 -8.79 -4.33 -1.75
N SER A 112 -9.90 -5.06 -1.91
CA SER A 112 -9.94 -6.52 -1.77
C SER A 112 -9.11 -7.29 -2.80
N ASN A 113 -8.72 -6.66 -3.92
CA ASN A 113 -7.90 -7.27 -4.96
C ASN A 113 -6.39 -7.12 -4.69
N THR A 114 -5.96 -5.99 -4.13
CA THR A 114 -4.54 -5.69 -3.87
C THR A 114 -4.11 -6.07 -2.45
N SER A 115 -5.02 -5.97 -1.48
CA SER A 115 -4.75 -6.10 -0.05
C SER A 115 -4.03 -7.40 0.34
N PRO A 116 -4.44 -8.60 -0.13
CA PRO A 116 -3.76 -9.83 0.28
C PRO A 116 -2.32 -9.89 -0.21
N ILE A 117 -2.05 -9.42 -1.42
CA ILE A 117 -0.72 -9.48 -2.03
C ILE A 117 0.19 -8.41 -1.43
N PHE A 118 -0.32 -7.18 -1.32
CA PHE A 118 0.42 -6.10 -0.70
C PHE A 118 0.73 -6.38 0.76
N GLY A 119 -0.24 -6.91 1.52
CA GLY A 119 -0.05 -7.33 2.91
C GLY A 119 0.99 -8.42 3.08
N MET A 120 1.02 -9.43 2.20
CA MET A 120 2.05 -10.48 2.20
C MET A 120 3.44 -9.89 2.01
N VAL A 121 3.65 -9.16 0.91
CA VAL A 121 4.95 -8.57 0.56
C VAL A 121 5.42 -7.60 1.64
N LEU A 122 4.51 -6.77 2.17
CA LEU A 122 4.83 -5.85 3.24
C LEU A 122 5.21 -6.61 4.52
N LEU A 123 4.47 -7.63 4.91
CA LEU A 123 4.77 -8.43 6.11
C LEU A 123 6.13 -9.13 5.99
N GLU A 124 6.44 -9.73 4.85
CA GLU A 124 7.74 -10.35 4.59
C GLU A 124 8.89 -9.32 4.69
N TYR A 125 8.69 -8.13 4.12
CA TYR A 125 9.63 -7.02 4.26
C TYR A 125 9.83 -6.64 5.73
N LEU A 126 8.74 -6.48 6.50
CA LEU A 126 8.81 -6.10 7.91
C LEU A 126 9.52 -7.17 8.74
N LEU A 127 9.24 -8.45 8.52
CA LEU A 127 9.88 -9.57 9.21
C LEU A 127 11.38 -9.65 8.91
N LYS A 128 11.78 -9.38 7.66
CA LYS A 128 13.19 -9.35 7.26
C LYS A 128 13.97 -8.26 7.99
N HIS A 129 13.36 -7.12 8.27
CA HIS A 129 14.02 -5.94 8.88
C HIS A 129 13.73 -5.77 10.38
N MET A 130 13.08 -6.74 11.04
CA MET A 130 12.77 -6.68 12.48
C MET A 130 14.01 -6.42 13.35
N SER A 131 15.16 -7.01 13.02
CA SER A 131 16.40 -6.83 13.80
C SER A 131 16.92 -5.40 13.77
N GLU A 132 16.62 -4.65 12.72
CA GLU A 132 17.05 -3.26 12.53
C GLU A 132 16.02 -2.25 13.08
N MET A 133 14.82 -2.73 13.40
CA MET A 133 13.67 -1.92 13.79
C MET A 133 13.87 -1.15 15.10
N GLY A 134 14.78 -1.59 15.97
CA GLY A 134 15.15 -0.92 17.22
C GLY A 134 16.27 0.12 17.09
N GLY A 135 16.81 0.35 15.88
CA GLY A 135 17.98 1.20 15.68
C GLY A 135 17.74 2.70 15.85
N SER A 136 16.54 3.20 15.57
CA SER A 136 16.15 4.60 15.83
C SER A 136 14.67 4.72 16.13
N VAL A 137 14.28 5.72 16.94
CA VAL A 137 12.89 5.95 17.36
C VAL A 137 11.99 6.20 16.15
N GLU A 138 12.47 6.95 15.16
CA GLU A 138 11.73 7.28 13.95
C GLU A 138 11.46 6.05 13.09
N ARG A 139 12.47 5.17 12.91
CA ARG A 139 12.28 3.90 12.20
C ARG A 139 11.35 2.99 13.00
N SER A 140 11.55 2.81 14.30
CA SER A 140 10.64 2.00 15.14
C SER A 140 9.17 2.44 14.98
N ASN A 141 8.91 3.74 15.01
CA ASN A 141 7.57 4.29 14.82
C ASN A 141 6.99 4.03 13.43
N LEU A 142 7.80 4.10 12.38
CA LEU A 142 7.39 3.74 11.02
C LEU A 142 6.98 2.27 10.93
N TYR A 143 7.88 1.36 11.31
CA TYR A 143 7.61 -0.07 11.22
C TYR A 143 6.40 -0.47 12.10
N LEU A 144 6.23 0.13 13.28
CA LEU A 144 5.06 -0.11 14.14
C LEU A 144 3.75 0.29 13.44
N ARG A 145 3.74 1.44 12.74
CA ARG A 145 2.58 1.86 11.93
C ARG A 145 2.29 0.88 10.80
N LEU A 146 3.32 0.36 10.14
CA LEU A 146 3.18 -0.61 9.05
C LEU A 146 2.68 -1.99 9.54
N PHE A 147 3.18 -2.47 10.69
CA PHE A 147 2.63 -3.68 11.32
C PHE A 147 1.16 -3.50 11.72
N LYS A 148 0.81 -2.35 12.33
CA LYS A 148 -0.59 -2.01 12.64
C LYS A 148 -1.46 -2.01 11.39
N LEU A 149 -0.95 -1.50 10.27
CA LEU A 149 -1.65 -1.52 8.99
C LEU A 149 -1.91 -2.96 8.50
N VAL A 150 -0.89 -3.81 8.49
CA VAL A 150 -1.01 -5.22 8.07
C VAL A 150 -2.01 -5.97 8.96
N PHE A 151 -1.88 -5.86 10.29
CA PHE A 151 -2.79 -6.57 11.21
C PHE A 151 -4.20 -5.99 11.18
N GLY A 152 -4.35 -4.67 11.07
CA GLY A 152 -5.66 -4.02 10.93
C GLY A 152 -6.40 -4.44 9.67
N SER A 153 -5.67 -4.74 8.58
CA SER A 153 -6.26 -5.27 7.35
C SER A 153 -6.98 -6.60 7.55
N VAL A 154 -6.54 -7.43 8.49
CA VAL A 154 -7.16 -8.73 8.78
C VAL A 154 -8.52 -8.54 9.43
N SER A 155 -8.69 -7.51 10.25
CA SER A 155 -10.00 -7.14 10.79
C SER A 155 -10.94 -6.57 9.71
N MET A 156 -10.39 -5.88 8.70
CA MET A 156 -11.18 -5.29 7.61
C MET A 156 -11.60 -6.32 6.55
N LEU A 157 -10.71 -7.25 6.18
CA LEU A 157 -10.89 -8.24 5.11
C LEU A 157 -10.50 -9.65 5.58
N PRO A 158 -11.21 -10.24 6.57
CA PRO A 158 -10.79 -11.47 7.25
C PRO A 158 -10.63 -12.67 6.32
N GLN A 159 -11.58 -12.86 5.39
CA GLN A 159 -11.60 -14.04 4.50
C GLN A 159 -10.32 -14.17 3.65
N LYS A 160 -9.76 -13.06 3.17
CA LYS A 160 -8.57 -13.08 2.32
C LYS A 160 -7.28 -12.88 3.12
N ASN A 161 -7.30 -11.94 4.08
CA ASN A 161 -6.07 -11.51 4.73
C ASN A 161 -5.63 -12.43 5.88
N GLU A 162 -6.55 -13.18 6.52
CA GLU A 162 -6.13 -14.22 7.47
C GLU A 162 -5.33 -15.33 6.78
N HIS A 163 -5.72 -15.70 5.56
CA HIS A 163 -5.01 -16.74 4.82
C HIS A 163 -3.57 -16.32 4.50
N MET A 164 -3.38 -15.05 4.18
CA MET A 164 -2.06 -14.45 3.99
C MET A 164 -1.27 -14.34 5.29
N LEU A 165 -1.89 -14.01 6.42
CA LEU A 165 -1.18 -13.83 7.69
C LEU A 165 -0.77 -15.16 8.36
N LYS A 166 -1.63 -16.19 8.30
CA LYS A 166 -1.46 -17.47 9.03
C LYS A 166 -0.08 -18.12 8.86
N PRO A 167 0.49 -18.24 7.65
CA PRO A 167 1.80 -18.85 7.43
C PRO A 167 2.94 -18.15 8.19
N HIS A 168 2.82 -16.85 8.46
CA HIS A 168 3.87 -16.06 9.08
C HIS A 168 3.75 -15.95 10.60
N LEU A 169 2.64 -16.39 11.20
CA LEU A 169 2.39 -16.25 12.65
C LEU A 169 3.49 -16.87 13.51
N HIS A 170 3.98 -18.05 13.13
CA HIS A 170 5.07 -18.71 13.86
C HIS A 170 6.35 -17.88 13.83
N GLN A 171 6.68 -17.29 12.69
CA GLN A 171 7.85 -16.43 12.53
C GLN A 171 7.71 -15.10 13.27
N ILE A 172 6.50 -14.55 13.35
CA ILE A 172 6.22 -13.31 14.09
C ILE A 172 6.45 -13.53 15.60
N VAL A 173 6.01 -14.67 16.15
CA VAL A 173 6.07 -14.93 17.60
C VAL A 173 7.45 -15.39 18.06
N ASN A 174 8.19 -16.10 17.20
CA ASN A 174 9.45 -16.76 17.59
C ASN A 174 10.71 -16.02 17.12
N ARG A 175 10.58 -14.77 16.68
CA ARG A 175 11.72 -13.87 16.44
C ARG A 175 11.85 -12.86 17.58
#